data_AF-A0A3D2P7R4-F1
#
_entry.id   AF-A0A3D2P7R4-F1
#
_cell.length_a   1.000
_cell.length_b   1.000
_cell.length_c   1.000
_cell.angle_alpha   90.00
_cell.angle_beta   90.00
_cell.angle_gamma   90.00
#
_symmetry.space_group_name_H-M   'P 1'
#
loop_
_entity.id
_entity.type
_entity.pdbx_description
1 polymer ?
#
loop_
_entity_poly.entity_id
_entity_poly.type
_entity_poly.pdbx_seq_one_letter_code
_entity_poly.pdbx_strand_id
1 'polypeptide(L)'
;MEKNLILKSQANEIFEEIQRRGLDPSQFQWEERDSELHGGGLLVSALIHRPTQYYFIFDRRYEERYTVRSPGRDTGIDKREVSSWVGQRQHVLEWLNCLKREIEAPDLWGAISQETKLAETASTSGASNT
;
A
#
# COMPACT_ATOMS: atom_id res chain seq x y z
N MET A 1 -26.17 4.43 0.71
CA MET A 1 -24.86 3.79 0.98
C MET A 1 -24.40 4.30 2.34
N GLU A 2 -24.17 3.40 3.28
CA GLU A 2 -23.68 3.76 4.62
C GLU A 2 -22.20 4.15 4.53
N LYS A 3 -21.74 5.03 5.42
CA LYS A 3 -20.35 5.50 5.46
C LYS A 3 -19.75 5.32 6.85
N ASN A 4 -18.62 4.64 6.93
CA ASN A 4 -17.78 4.56 8.13
C ASN A 4 -16.40 5.15 7.80
N LEU A 5 -16.32 6.47 7.86
CA LEU A 5 -15.09 7.20 7.54
C LEU A 5 -14.34 7.56 8.82
N ILE A 6 -13.02 7.60 8.73
CA ILE A 6 -12.20 8.11 9.83
C ILE A 6 -12.43 9.62 10.01
N LEU A 7 -12.15 10.12 11.21
CA LEU A 7 -12.26 11.54 11.53
C LEU A 7 -11.11 12.35 10.93
N LYS A 8 -11.31 13.66 10.78
CA LYS A 8 -10.25 14.57 10.31
C LYS A 8 -9.02 14.58 11.24
N SER A 9 -9.22 14.53 12.56
CA SER A 9 -8.13 14.43 13.53
C SER A 9 -7.32 13.15 13.36
N GLN A 10 -8.01 12.03 13.13
CA GLN A 10 -7.41 10.73 12.86
C GLN A 10 -6.60 10.75 11.56
N ALA A 11 -7.12 11.36 10.49
CA ALA A 11 -6.38 11.55 9.25
C ALA A 11 -5.12 12.41 9.43
N ASN A 12 -5.19 13.46 10.26
CA ASN A 12 -4.04 14.31 10.60
C ASN A 12 -2.98 13.53 11.40
N GLU A 13 -3.37 12.68 12.35
CA GLU A 13 -2.43 11.80 13.07
C GLU A 13 -1.66 10.91 12.07
N ILE A 14 -2.34 10.36 11.06
CA ILE A 14 -1.68 9.55 10.03
C ILE A 14 -0.74 10.39 9.16
N PHE A 15 -1.12 11.63 8.81
CA PHE A 15 -0.26 12.55 8.06
C PHE A 15 1.08 12.80 8.79
N GLU A 16 1.04 13.06 10.09
CA GLU A 16 2.24 13.26 10.91
C GLU A 16 3.11 12.00 10.99
N GLU A 17 2.50 10.81 10.96
CA GLU A 17 3.21 9.52 10.98
C GLU A 17 3.90 9.19 9.67
N ILE A 18 3.31 9.60 8.53
CA ILE A 18 3.93 9.52 7.21
C ILE A 18 5.19 10.40 7.20
N GLN A 19 5.07 11.67 7.62
CA GLN A 19 6.20 12.60 7.66
C GLN A 19 7.32 12.10 8.57
N ARG A 20 6.99 11.60 9.78
CA ARG A 20 7.98 11.06 10.72
C ARG A 20 8.80 9.89 10.18
N ARG A 21 8.28 9.16 9.20
CA ARG A 21 9.00 8.04 8.53
C ARG A 21 9.82 8.48 7.32
N GLY A 22 9.79 9.77 6.99
CA GLY A 22 10.47 10.33 5.82
C GLY A 22 9.77 10.00 4.50
N LEU A 23 8.48 9.63 4.54
CA LEU A 23 7.65 9.46 3.36
C LEU A 23 7.02 10.81 3.00
N ASP A 24 6.79 11.05 1.71
CA ASP A 24 6.15 12.29 1.25
C ASP A 24 4.61 12.16 1.31
N PRO A 25 3.91 12.93 2.17
CA PRO A 25 2.45 12.90 2.22
C PRO A 25 1.77 13.25 0.89
N SER A 26 2.45 14.00 0.01
CA SER A 26 1.94 14.36 -1.32
C SER A 26 1.82 13.15 -2.25
N GLN A 27 2.43 11.99 -1.90
CA GLN A 27 2.27 10.74 -2.63
C GLN A 27 1.04 9.95 -2.18
N PHE A 28 0.36 10.39 -1.12
CA PHE A 28 -0.81 9.70 -0.60
C PHE A 28 -2.11 10.37 -1.05
N GLN A 29 -3.19 9.59 -1.04
CA GLN A 29 -4.54 10.05 -1.33
C GLN A 29 -5.54 9.30 -0.45
N TRP A 30 -6.49 10.04 0.11
CA TRP A 30 -7.66 9.45 0.76
C TRP A 30 -8.73 9.13 -0.29
N GLU A 31 -9.28 7.93 -0.21
CA GLU A 31 -10.39 7.45 -1.03
C GLU A 31 -11.51 6.88 -0.17
N GLU A 32 -12.73 6.91 -0.69
CA GLU A 32 -13.84 6.12 -0.16
C GLU A 32 -13.92 4.83 -0.99
N ARG A 33 -13.92 3.66 -0.34
CA ARG A 33 -14.02 2.35 -1.01
C ARG A 33 -15.11 1.49 -0.38
N ASP A 34 -15.66 0.57 -1.17
CA ASP A 34 -16.51 -0.49 -0.61
C ASP A 34 -15.72 -1.31 0.42
N SER A 35 -16.34 -1.58 1.55
CA SER A 35 -15.84 -2.51 2.57
C SER A 35 -15.57 -3.88 1.93
N GLU A 36 -14.38 -4.42 2.18
CA GLU A 36 -14.03 -5.77 1.74
C GLU A 36 -14.68 -6.86 2.61
N LEU A 37 -15.28 -6.48 3.74
CA LEU A 37 -15.83 -7.39 4.74
C LEU A 37 -17.36 -7.38 4.81
N HIS A 38 -18.01 -6.34 4.29
CA HIS A 38 -19.47 -6.17 4.41
C HIS A 38 -20.27 -6.61 3.18
N GLY A 39 -19.61 -7.10 2.11
CA GLY A 39 -20.31 -7.59 0.92
C GLY A 39 -21.06 -6.51 0.13
N GLY A 40 -20.66 -5.24 0.29
CA GLY A 40 -21.23 -4.06 -0.38
C GLY A 40 -22.13 -3.20 0.51
N GLY A 41 -22.37 -1.95 0.08
CA GLY A 41 -23.31 -1.03 0.74
C GLY A 41 -22.71 -0.20 1.89
N LEU A 42 -21.49 -0.50 2.30
CA LEU A 42 -20.71 0.25 3.29
C LEU A 42 -19.44 0.83 2.64
N LEU A 43 -19.32 2.16 2.64
CA LEU A 43 -18.11 2.86 2.24
C LEU A 43 -17.20 3.12 3.45
N VAL A 44 -15.92 2.83 3.29
CA VAL A 44 -14.88 2.99 4.31
C VAL A 44 -13.74 3.86 3.78
N SER A 45 -12.97 4.46 4.70
CA SER A 45 -11.79 5.22 4.32
C SER A 45 -10.66 4.30 3.88
N ALA A 46 -9.99 4.64 2.78
CA ALA A 46 -8.77 4.02 2.33
C ALA A 46 -7.68 5.08 2.12
N LEU A 47 -6.47 4.78 2.55
CA LEU A 47 -5.29 5.58 2.28
C LEU A 47 -4.45 4.88 1.21
N ILE A 48 -4.26 5.54 0.07
CA ILE A 48 -3.59 4.98 -1.10
C ILE A 48 -2.25 5.67 -1.29
N HIS A 49 -1.19 4.91 -1.49
CA HIS A 49 0.10 5.39 -1.96
C HIS A 49 0.11 5.41 -3.50
N ARG A 50 -0.05 6.60 -4.10
CA ARG A 50 -0.28 6.79 -5.54
C ARG A 50 0.78 6.15 -6.44
N PRO A 51 2.10 6.24 -6.16
CA PRO A 51 3.11 5.65 -7.03
C PRO A 51 3.00 4.13 -7.19
N THR A 52 2.62 3.41 -6.12
CA THR A 52 2.61 1.94 -6.12
C THR A 52 1.22 1.33 -6.10
N GLN A 53 0.18 2.14 -5.89
CA GLN A 53 -1.22 1.70 -5.67
C GLN A 53 -1.41 0.82 -4.43
N TYR A 54 -0.39 0.72 -3.57
CA TYR A 54 -0.49 0.13 -2.25
C TYR A 54 -1.43 0.94 -1.37
N TYR A 55 -2.08 0.26 -0.44
CA TYR A 55 -3.21 0.82 0.28
C TYR A 55 -3.34 0.31 1.72
N PHE A 56 -4.05 1.10 2.51
CA PHE A 56 -4.54 0.73 3.83
C PHE A 56 -6.02 1.10 3.95
N ILE A 57 -6.88 0.13 4.22
CA ILE A 57 -8.33 0.30 4.36
C ILE A 57 -8.70 0.23 5.84
N PHE A 58 -9.43 1.23 6.30
CA PHE A 58 -9.97 1.35 7.64
C PHE A 58 -11.35 0.70 7.67
N ASP A 59 -11.38 -0.64 7.62
CA ASP A 59 -12.62 -1.42 7.46
C ASP A 59 -13.35 -1.69 8.79
N ARG A 60 -14.58 -2.18 8.69
CA ARG A 60 -15.41 -2.57 9.83
C ARG A 60 -16.31 -3.75 9.48
N ARG A 61 -16.54 -4.65 10.44
CA ARG A 61 -17.55 -5.70 10.34
C ARG A 61 -18.36 -5.73 11.62
N TYR A 62 -19.66 -5.42 11.53
CA TYR A 62 -20.51 -5.21 12.70
C TYR A 62 -19.90 -4.17 13.66
N GLU A 63 -19.68 -4.54 14.93
CA GLU A 63 -19.09 -3.65 15.93
C GLU A 63 -17.55 -3.62 15.89
N GLU A 64 -16.93 -4.60 15.26
CA GLU A 64 -15.47 -4.81 15.23
C GLU A 64 -14.81 -3.98 14.13
N ARG A 65 -13.63 -3.41 14.43
CA ARG A 65 -12.82 -2.70 13.44
C ARG A 65 -11.83 -3.67 12.80
N TYR A 66 -11.56 -3.45 11.52
CA TYR A 66 -10.60 -4.24 10.76
C TYR A 66 -9.65 -3.33 10.01
N THR A 67 -8.55 -3.92 9.58
CA THR A 67 -7.59 -3.31 8.68
C THR A 67 -7.33 -4.27 7.54
N VAL A 68 -7.37 -3.75 6.32
CA VAL A 68 -6.90 -4.47 5.13
C VAL A 68 -5.77 -3.66 4.54
N ARG A 69 -4.63 -4.27 4.29
CA ARG A 69 -3.44 -3.56 3.82
C ARG A 69 -2.69 -4.30 2.74
N SER A 70 -2.17 -3.54 1.79
CA SER A 70 -1.19 -3.97 0.80
C SER A 70 -0.09 -2.89 0.72
N PRO A 71 1.21 -3.22 0.81
CA PRO A 71 1.73 -4.55 1.03
C PRO A 71 1.39 -5.03 2.45
N GLY A 72 1.24 -6.35 2.61
CA GLY A 72 1.24 -6.96 3.93
C GLY A 72 2.67 -7.10 4.48
N ARG A 73 2.79 -7.63 5.69
CA ARG A 73 4.09 -7.86 6.33
C ARG A 73 4.90 -8.92 5.58
N ASP A 74 4.25 -10.07 5.38
CA ASP A 74 4.81 -11.30 4.83
C ASP A 74 4.00 -11.81 3.60
N THR A 75 2.92 -11.12 3.26
CA THR A 75 1.98 -11.48 2.18
C THR A 75 1.65 -10.24 1.35
N GLY A 76 1.18 -10.41 0.11
CA GLY A 76 0.79 -9.27 -0.74
C GLY A 76 -0.37 -8.44 -0.16
N ILE A 77 -1.27 -9.10 0.58
CA ILE A 77 -2.40 -8.49 1.29
C ILE A 77 -2.47 -9.11 2.69
N ASP A 78 -2.69 -8.28 3.71
CA ASP A 78 -2.90 -8.71 5.10
C ASP A 78 -4.21 -8.13 5.66
N LYS A 79 -4.91 -8.93 6.48
CA LYS A 79 -6.18 -8.56 7.12
C LYS A 79 -6.09 -8.80 8.62
N ARG A 80 -6.39 -7.77 9.43
CA ARG A 80 -6.31 -7.85 10.89
C ARG A 80 -7.53 -7.22 11.55
N GLU A 81 -8.09 -7.90 12.53
CA GLU A 81 -9.07 -7.34 13.46
C GLU A 81 -8.37 -6.46 14.50
N VAL A 82 -8.98 -5.33 14.86
CA VAL A 82 -8.48 -4.38 15.85
C VAL A 82 -9.63 -3.91 16.76
N SER A 83 -9.35 -3.75 18.04
CA SER A 83 -10.38 -3.37 19.02
C SER A 83 -10.55 -1.86 19.21
N SER A 84 -9.66 -1.04 18.66
CA SER A 84 -9.65 0.41 18.90
C SER A 84 -8.97 1.21 17.78
N TRP A 85 -9.17 2.53 17.78
CA TRP A 85 -8.41 3.46 16.94
C TRP A 85 -6.91 3.36 17.19
N VAL A 86 -6.48 3.26 18.46
CA VAL A 86 -5.05 3.16 18.81
C VAL A 86 -4.42 1.91 18.16
N GLY A 87 -5.12 0.77 18.21
CA GLY A 87 -4.69 -0.44 17.52
C GLY A 87 -4.67 -0.28 16.00
N GLN A 88 -5.70 0.35 15.43
CA GLN A 88 -5.78 0.62 13.99
C GLN A 88 -4.61 1.50 13.52
N ARG A 89 -4.31 2.57 14.25
CA ARG A 89 -3.15 3.44 14.01
C ARG A 89 -1.85 2.65 14.08
N GLN A 90 -1.66 1.77 15.08
CA GLN A 90 -0.46 0.93 15.18
C GLN A 90 -0.26 0.08 13.91
N HIS A 91 -1.33 -0.48 13.35
CA HIS A 91 -1.22 -1.21 12.08
C HIS A 91 -0.93 -0.33 10.86
N VAL A 92 -1.36 0.94 10.86
CA VAL A 92 -0.91 1.93 9.86
C VAL A 92 0.59 2.13 9.98
N LEU A 93 1.13 2.25 11.20
CA LEU A 93 2.57 2.43 11.42
C LEU A 93 3.39 1.25 10.87
N GLU A 94 2.92 0.02 11.13
CA GLU A 94 3.52 -1.20 10.58
C GLU A 94 3.44 -1.22 9.06
N TRP A 95 2.29 -0.85 8.49
CA TRP A 95 2.09 -0.79 7.05
C TRP A 95 3.02 0.24 6.40
N LEU A 96 3.19 1.43 6.97
CA LEU A 96 4.11 2.45 6.46
C LEU A 96 5.56 1.95 6.45
N ASN A 97 5.96 1.14 7.44
CA ASN A 97 7.29 0.51 7.43
C ASN A 97 7.41 -0.54 6.31
N CYS A 98 6.36 -1.32 6.06
CA CYS A 98 6.34 -2.27 4.94
C CYS A 98 6.37 -1.54 3.60
N LEU A 99 5.54 -0.51 3.43
CA LEU A 99 5.53 0.35 2.25
C LEU A 99 6.92 0.93 1.97
N LYS A 100 7.57 1.50 2.99
CA LYS A 100 8.92 2.04 2.87
C LYS A 100 9.93 0.97 2.40
N ARG A 101 9.88 -0.21 3.01
CA ARG A 101 10.70 -1.36 2.59
C ARG A 101 10.50 -1.69 1.11
N GLU A 102 9.25 -1.76 0.64
CA GLU A 102 8.96 -2.11 -0.77
C GLU A 102 9.40 -1.02 -1.76
N ILE A 103 9.22 0.27 -1.46
CA ILE A 103 9.61 1.36 -2.38
C ILE A 103 11.13 1.56 -2.45
N GLU A 104 11.86 1.20 -1.39
CA GLU A 104 13.32 1.31 -1.33
C GLU A 104 14.03 0.04 -1.81
N ALA A 105 13.31 -1.08 -1.94
CA ALA A 105 13.88 -2.33 -2.41
C ALA A 105 14.20 -2.28 -3.92
N PRO A 106 15.42 -2.65 -4.34
CA PRO A 106 15.75 -2.74 -5.75
C PRO A 106 15.06 -3.94 -6.41
N ASP A 107 14.59 -3.76 -7.65
CA ASP A 107 14.10 -4.87 -8.48
C ASP A 107 15.26 -5.62 -9.14
N LEU A 108 15.84 -6.56 -8.38
CA LEU A 108 16.97 -7.37 -8.83
C LEU A 108 16.60 -8.33 -9.98
N TRP A 109 15.37 -8.82 -10.00
CA TRP A 109 14.90 -9.73 -11.05
C TRP A 109 14.64 -8.98 -12.36
N GLY A 110 14.11 -7.76 -12.27
CA GLY A 110 14.03 -6.84 -13.39
C GLY A 110 15.40 -6.50 -13.97
N ALA A 111 16.40 -6.27 -13.11
CA ALA A 111 17.78 -5.98 -13.54
C ALA A 111 18.39 -7.11 -14.38
N ILE A 112 18.30 -8.36 -13.90
CA ILE A 112 18.82 -9.54 -14.63
C ILE A 112 18.13 -9.71 -16.00
N SER A 113 16.81 -9.49 -16.06
CA SER A 113 16.04 -9.62 -17.29
C SER A 113 16.45 -8.59 -18.35
N GLN A 114 16.77 -7.36 -17.93
CA GLN A 114 17.26 -6.31 -18.84
C GLN A 114 18.67 -6.65 -19.37
N GLU A 115 19.59 -7.06 -18.49
CA GLU A 115 20.96 -7.42 -18.90
C GLU A 115 20.97 -8.53 -19.96
N THR A 116 20.13 -9.55 -19.78
CA THR A 116 20.00 -10.67 -20.73
C THR A 116 19.54 -10.16 -22.10
N LYS A 117 18.54 -9.28 -22.14
CA LYS A 117 17.99 -8.71 -23.39
C LYS A 117 18.99 -7.83 -24.13
N LEU A 118 19.79 -7.04 -23.41
CA LEU A 118 20.86 -6.22 -24.00
C LEU A 118 21.97 -7.10 -24.63
N ALA A 119 22.38 -8.18 -23.94
CA ALA A 119 23.40 -9.11 -24.44
C ALA A 119 22.97 -9.86 -25.72
N GLU A 120 21.70 -10.27 -25.80
CA GLU A 120 21.12 -10.91 -26.99
C GLU A 120 21.06 -9.96 -28.19
N THR A 121 20.68 -8.70 -27.96
CA THR A 121 20.59 -7.67 -29.01
C THR A 121 21.98 -7.31 -29.57
N ALA A 122 23.00 -7.24 -28.72
CA ALA A 122 24.38 -7.01 -29.14
C ALA A 122 24.94 -8.18 -29.96
N SER A 123 24.58 -9.42 -29.61
CA SER A 123 25.03 -10.63 -30.30
C SER A 123 24.41 -10.79 -31.69
N THR A 124 23.19 -10.28 -31.89
CA THR A 124 22.48 -10.37 -33.19
C THR A 124 22.93 -9.28 -34.17
N SER A 125 23.36 -8.12 -33.67
CA SER A 125 23.83 -7.00 -34.50
C SER A 125 25.24 -7.20 -35.09
N GLY A 126 26.01 -8.16 -34.56
CA GLY A 126 27.33 -8.53 -35.09
C GLY A 126 27.31 -9.53 -36.26
N ALA A 127 26.14 -10.10 -36.60
CA ALA A 127 26.02 -11.18 -37.59
C ALA A 127 25.61 -10.71 -39.01
N SER A 128 25.53 -9.40 -39.26
CA SER A 128 25.21 -8.83 -40.59
C SER A 128 26.36 -7.95 -41.08
N ASN A 129 27.45 -8.56 -41.53
CA ASN A 129 28.45 -7.95 -42.43
C ASN A 129 29.43 -9.04 -42.92
N THR A 130 28.99 -9.86 -43.87
CA THR A 130 29.88 -10.56 -44.82
C THR A 130 29.13 -11.01 -46.06
#